data_AF-A0A9Q3IYB1-F1
#
_entry.id   AF-A0A9Q3IYB1-F1
#
_cell.length_a   1.000
_cell.length_b   1.000
_cell.length_c   1.000
_cell.angle_alpha   90.00
_cell.angle_beta   90.00
_cell.angle_gamma   90.00
#
_symmetry.space_group_name_H-M   'P 1'
#
loop_
_entity.id
_entity.type
_entity.pdbx_description
1 polymer ?
#
loop_
_entity_poly.entity_id
_entity_poly.type
_entity_poly.pdbx_seq_one_letter_code
_entity_poly.pdbx_strand_id
1 'polypeptide(L)'
;MQKNYQQRNNPFFTIYGGNPNFDSIHISQSSPAGKLSTKFQSVPQVFKEELESTIRRFKKYADRNRRVPPEFQPGDKVWLTSKSIKTTRATKKLSERWLQPFEVLKIGSHAYHLKLTQQ
;
A
#
# COMPACT_ATOMS: atom_id res chain seq x y z
N MET A 1 11.45 -23.15 -16.69
CA MET A 1 12.60 -22.69 -15.89
C MET A 1 12.41 -21.24 -15.47
N GLN A 2 11.89 -20.99 -14.27
CA GLN A 2 11.70 -19.64 -13.72
C GLN A 2 12.90 -19.31 -12.83
N LYS A 3 14.01 -18.84 -13.41
CA LYS A 3 15.18 -18.41 -12.63
C LYS A 3 15.04 -16.92 -12.29
N ASN A 4 14.87 -16.63 -10.99
CA ASN A 4 15.26 -15.40 -10.29
C ASN A 4 14.74 -14.05 -10.81
N TYR A 5 13.41 -13.86 -10.88
CA TYR A 5 12.82 -12.54 -11.18
C TYR A 5 13.00 -11.53 -10.03
N GLN A 6 13.16 -11.99 -8.80
CA GLN A 6 13.17 -11.14 -7.60
C GLN A 6 14.45 -10.31 -7.41
N GLN A 7 15.56 -10.67 -8.06
CA GLN A 7 16.85 -10.00 -7.85
C GLN A 7 17.08 -8.76 -8.74
N ARG A 8 16.26 -8.57 -9.79
CA ARG A 8 16.40 -7.42 -10.70
C ARG A 8 15.61 -6.18 -10.25
N ASN A 9 14.63 -6.34 -9.36
CA ASN A 9 13.68 -5.28 -8.99
C ASN A 9 13.72 -4.96 -7.48
N ASN A 10 14.93 -4.94 -6.91
CA ASN A 10 15.19 -4.48 -5.55
C ASN A 10 15.08 -2.93 -5.49
N PRO A 11 14.49 -2.34 -4.44
CA PRO A 11 14.51 -0.89 -4.20
C PRO A 11 15.90 -0.26 -4.38
N PHE A 12 16.96 -0.93 -3.93
CA PHE A 12 18.34 -0.46 -4.08
C PHE A 12 18.75 -0.37 -5.57
N PHE A 13 18.54 -1.43 -6.36
CA PHE A 13 18.84 -1.40 -7.79
C PHE A 13 18.02 -0.33 -8.53
N THR A 14 16.77 -0.15 -8.13
CA THR A 14 15.86 0.85 -8.71
C THR A 14 16.37 2.27 -8.49
N ILE A 15 16.89 2.58 -7.30
CA ILE A 15 17.40 3.90 -6.95
C ILE A 15 18.81 4.12 -7.54
N TYR A 16 19.68 3.12 -7.44
CA TYR A 16 21.12 3.28 -7.70
C TYR A 16 21.58 2.71 -9.05
N GLY A 17 20.73 1.99 -9.78
CA GLY A 17 21.08 1.34 -11.04
C GLY A 17 22.06 0.18 -10.90
N GLY A 18 22.27 -0.37 -9.71
CA GLY A 18 23.20 -1.48 -9.45
C GLY A 18 22.98 -2.09 -8.07
N ASN A 19 23.44 -3.32 -7.84
CA ASN A 19 23.46 -3.93 -6.51
C ASN A 19 24.90 -3.87 -5.96
N PRO A 20 25.10 -3.71 -4.64
CA PRO A 20 26.42 -3.73 -4.06
C PRO A 20 26.98 -5.16 -4.12
N ASN A 21 28.25 -5.30 -4.52
CA ASN A 21 28.98 -6.55 -4.36
C ASN A 21 29.71 -6.50 -3.01
N PHE A 22 29.51 -7.52 -2.17
CA PHE A 22 30.12 -7.61 -0.83
C PHE A 22 31.38 -8.49 -0.79
N ASP A 23 31.79 -9.05 -1.92
CA ASP A 23 33.03 -9.82 -2.04
C ASP A 23 34.27 -8.89 -1.88
N SER A 24 35.44 -9.50 -1.66
CA SER A 24 36.71 -8.78 -1.49
C SER A 24 36.91 -7.68 -2.53
N ILE A 25 37.34 -6.50 -2.08
CA ILE A 25 37.49 -5.28 -2.91
C ILE A 25 38.55 -5.52 -3.99
N HIS A 26 38.14 -6.08 -5.13
CA HIS A 26 38.97 -6.12 -6.32
C HIS A 26 38.76 -4.81 -7.09
N ILE A 27 39.79 -3.96 -7.09
CA ILE A 27 39.80 -2.70 -7.85
C ILE A 27 39.91 -3.05 -9.34
N SER A 28 38.77 -3.35 -9.96
CA SER A 28 38.67 -3.49 -11.41
C SER A 28 38.62 -2.10 -12.06
N GLN A 29 39.03 -1.99 -13.33
CA GLN A 29 38.87 -0.74 -14.07
C GLN A 29 37.39 -0.31 -14.05
N SER A 30 37.14 0.91 -13.54
CA SER A 30 35.77 1.42 -13.38
C SER A 30 35.14 1.72 -14.75
N SER A 31 33.81 1.54 -14.85
CA SER A 31 33.06 2.02 -16.01
C SER A 31 33.21 3.55 -16.10
N PRO A 32 33.34 4.14 -17.31
CA PRO A 32 33.29 5.58 -17.49
C PRO A 32 32.08 6.20 -16.80
N ALA A 33 32.30 7.33 -16.11
CA ALA A 33 31.27 8.02 -15.32
C ALA A 33 30.00 8.32 -16.13
N GLY A 34 30.14 8.68 -17.41
CA GLY A 34 28.99 8.96 -18.28
C GLY A 34 28.02 7.79 -18.44
N LYS A 35 28.51 6.54 -18.52
CA LYS A 35 27.65 5.34 -18.60
C LYS A 35 26.90 5.07 -17.30
N LEU A 36 27.47 5.49 -16.17
CA LEU A 36 26.83 5.38 -14.86
C LEU A 36 25.75 6.44 -14.68
N SER A 37 26.03 7.69 -15.07
CA SER A 37 25.06 8.80 -15.03
C SER A 37 23.83 8.52 -15.91
N THR A 38 24.01 7.98 -17.12
CA THR A 38 22.88 7.63 -17.99
C THR A 38 22.03 6.51 -17.40
N LYS A 39 22.65 5.50 -16.78
CA LYS A 39 21.95 4.40 -16.10
C LYS A 39 21.16 4.90 -14.89
N PHE A 40 21.73 5.82 -14.12
CA PHE A 40 21.08 6.41 -12.95
C PHE A 40 19.83 7.21 -13.32
N GLN A 41 19.80 7.81 -14.51
CA GLN A 41 18.63 8.51 -15.03
C GLN A 41 17.58 7.56 -15.62
N SER A 42 18.01 6.53 -16.36
CA SER A 42 17.09 5.67 -17.11
C SER A 42 16.38 4.61 -16.26
N VAL A 43 17.08 3.98 -15.31
CA VAL A 43 16.52 2.86 -14.51
C VAL A 43 15.30 3.29 -13.69
N PRO A 44 15.32 4.40 -12.92
CA PRO A 44 14.15 4.83 -12.17
C PRO A 44 12.98 5.21 -13.08
N GLN A 45 13.24 5.77 -14.26
CA GLN A 45 12.20 6.20 -15.18
C GLN A 45 11.43 5.01 -15.76
N VAL A 46 12.14 4.01 -16.28
CA VAL A 46 11.52 2.77 -16.78
C VAL A 46 10.74 2.07 -15.67
N PHE A 47 11.30 2.01 -14.47
CA PHE A 47 10.62 1.38 -13.34
C PHE A 47 9.32 2.10 -12.95
N LYS A 48 9.30 3.44 -12.97
CA LYS A 48 8.08 4.22 -12.72
C LYS A 48 6.99 3.88 -13.74
N GLU A 49 7.34 3.82 -15.02
CA GLU A 49 6.40 3.48 -16.09
C GLU A 49 5.82 2.07 -15.93
N GLU A 50 6.68 1.08 -15.65
CA GLU A 50 6.27 -0.28 -15.36
C GLU A 50 5.37 -0.36 -14.12
N LEU A 51 5.74 0.35 -13.05
CA LEU A 51 4.99 0.40 -11.80
C LEU A 51 3.61 1.00 -12.02
N GLU A 52 3.51 2.12 -12.72
CA GLU A 52 2.23 2.74 -13.06
C GLU A 52 1.35 1.81 -13.90
N SER A 53 1.94 1.14 -14.90
CA SER A 53 1.20 0.17 -15.72
C SER A 53 0.66 -0.98 -14.88
N THR A 54 1.46 -1.45 -13.92
CA THR A 54 1.14 -2.52 -12.99
C THR A 54 0.03 -2.10 -12.02
N ILE A 55 0.12 -0.89 -11.45
CA ILE A 55 -0.91 -0.29 -10.59
C ILE A 55 -2.23 -0.19 -11.36
N ARG A 56 -2.21 0.34 -12.61
CA ARG A 56 -3.41 0.43 -13.46
C ARG A 56 -4.02 -0.94 -13.72
N ARG A 57 -3.20 -1.95 -14.02
CA ARG A 57 -3.64 -3.33 -14.25
C ARG A 57 -4.30 -3.91 -13.00
N PHE A 58 -3.64 -3.83 -11.84
CA PHE A 58 -4.20 -4.36 -10.60
C PHE A 58 -5.47 -3.62 -10.18
N LYS A 59 -5.51 -2.29 -10.34
CA LYS A 59 -6.71 -1.48 -10.11
C LYS A 59 -7.89 -1.98 -10.95
N LYS A 60 -7.70 -2.23 -12.25
CA LYS A 60 -8.75 -2.77 -13.13
C LYS A 60 -9.34 -4.09 -12.61
N TYR A 61 -8.50 -5.01 -12.16
CA TYR A 61 -8.97 -6.30 -11.63
C TYR A 61 -9.62 -6.16 -10.24
N ALA A 62 -9.08 -5.32 -9.37
CA ALA A 62 -9.64 -5.08 -8.05
C ALA A 62 -11.00 -4.38 -8.13
N ASP A 63 -11.10 -3.34 -8.98
CA ASP A 63 -12.33 -2.56 -9.16
C ASP A 63 -13.44 -3.38 -9.86
N ARG A 64 -13.10 -4.43 -10.63
CA ARG A 64 -14.09 -5.31 -11.31
C ARG A 64 -15.11 -5.92 -10.35
N ASN A 65 -14.67 -6.30 -9.14
CA ASN A 65 -15.53 -6.95 -8.13
C ASN A 65 -15.86 -5.99 -6.98
N ARG A 66 -15.45 -4.72 -7.06
CA ARG A 66 -15.67 -3.73 -6.01
C ARG A 66 -17.09 -3.21 -6.11
N ARG A 67 -17.85 -3.34 -5.01
CA ARG A 67 -19.16 -2.70 -4.89
C ARG A 67 -18.97 -1.22 -4.59
N VAL A 68 -19.86 -0.38 -5.13
CA VAL A 68 -19.91 1.04 -4.80
C VAL A 68 -20.14 1.14 -3.29
N PRO A 69 -19.27 1.84 -2.54
CA PRO A 69 -19.48 2.03 -1.11
C PRO A 69 -20.73 2.89 -0.89
N PRO A 70 -21.51 2.65 0.17
CA PRO A 70 -22.58 3.55 0.55
C PRO A 70 -21.99 4.94 0.88
N GLU A 71 -22.64 5.98 0.35
CA GLU A 71 -22.31 7.36 0.66
C GLU A 71 -23.07 7.77 1.92
N PHE A 72 -22.34 8.24 2.93
CA PHE A 72 -22.90 8.77 4.16
C PHE A 72 -22.63 10.27 4.23
N GLN A 73 -23.59 11.03 4.76
CA GLN A 73 -23.47 12.46 4.98
C GLN A 73 -23.15 12.77 6.45
N PRO A 74 -22.53 13.92 6.77
CA PRO A 74 -22.38 14.34 8.16
C PRO A 74 -23.76 14.46 8.82
N GLY A 75 -23.90 13.91 10.04
CA GLY A 75 -25.18 13.79 10.75
C GLY A 75 -25.86 12.43 10.63
N ASP A 76 -25.48 11.59 9.65
CA ASP A 76 -26.01 10.24 9.53
C ASP A 76 -25.58 9.35 10.70
N LYS A 77 -26.47 8.46 11.13
CA LYS A 77 -26.20 7.47 12.18
C LYS A 77 -25.84 6.12 11.55
N VAL A 78 -24.61 5.66 11.79
CA VAL A 78 -24.09 4.41 11.23
C VAL A 78 -23.66 3.44 12.33
N TRP A 79 -23.87 2.14 12.11
CA TRP A 79 -23.38 1.11 13.02
C TRP A 79 -21.89 0.80 12.77
N LEU A 80 -21.12 0.72 13.85
CA LEU A 80 -19.70 0.37 13.80
C LEU A 80 -19.50 -1.13 14.07
N THR A 81 -18.72 -1.83 13.24
CA THR A 81 -18.43 -3.25 13.48
C THR A 81 -17.46 -3.43 14.66
N SER A 82 -17.76 -4.34 15.58
CA SER A 82 -16.93 -4.66 16.75
C SER A 82 -15.71 -5.56 16.44
N LYS A 83 -15.49 -5.95 15.17
CA LYS A 83 -14.53 -6.99 14.79
C LYS A 83 -13.10 -6.73 15.29
N SER A 84 -12.70 -5.45 15.33
CA SER A 84 -11.37 -4.97 15.74
C SER A 84 -11.39 -4.15 17.04
N ILE A 85 -12.52 -4.09 17.74
CA ILE A 85 -12.69 -3.28 18.95
C ILE A 85 -12.74 -4.23 20.14
N LYS A 86 -12.02 -3.90 21.22
CA LYS A 86 -12.12 -4.63 22.48
C LYS A 86 -13.42 -4.22 23.17
N THR A 87 -14.38 -5.13 23.24
CA THR A 87 -15.63 -4.94 23.98
C THR A 87 -15.40 -5.25 25.47
N THR A 88 -16.25 -4.73 26.34
CA THR A 88 -16.27 -5.01 27.79
C THR A 88 -16.40 -6.50 28.13
N ARG A 89 -16.95 -7.31 27.22
CA ARG A 89 -17.08 -8.76 27.40
C ARG A 89 -15.71 -9.45 27.33
N ALA A 90 -15.48 -10.38 28.27
CA ALA A 90 -14.25 -11.16 28.36
C ALA A 90 -14.02 -12.10 27.15
N THR A 91 -15.08 -12.51 26.45
CA THR A 91 -14.99 -13.38 25.27
C THR A 91 -15.76 -12.79 24.08
N LYS A 92 -15.26 -13.08 22.87
CA LYS A 92 -15.86 -12.64 21.60
C LYS A 92 -17.11 -13.45 21.21
N LYS A 93 -17.28 -14.64 21.79
CA LYS A 93 -18.48 -15.46 21.55
C LYS A 93 -19.66 -14.79 22.24
N LEU A 94 -20.77 -14.62 21.51
CA LEU A 94 -21.94 -13.87 21.97
C LEU A 94 -21.67 -12.38 22.28
N SER A 95 -20.57 -11.81 21.76
CA SER A 95 -20.39 -10.36 21.80
C SER A 95 -21.20 -9.68 20.70
N GLU A 96 -21.56 -8.43 20.90
CA GLU A 96 -22.20 -7.59 19.89
C GLU A 96 -21.36 -7.57 18.61
N ARG A 97 -21.98 -7.77 17.45
CA ARG A 97 -21.32 -7.69 16.13
C ARG A 97 -21.26 -6.24 15.61
N TRP A 98 -22.31 -5.50 15.92
CA TRP A 98 -22.50 -4.10 15.55
C TRP A 98 -22.68 -3.32 16.85
N LEU A 99 -21.86 -2.30 17.02
CA LEU A 99 -21.96 -1.36 18.11
C LEU A 99 -23.05 -0.34 17.78
N GLN A 100 -23.35 0.47 18.79
CA GLN A 100 -24.32 1.54 18.78
C GLN A 100 -24.23 2.43 17.53
N PRO A 101 -25.33 3.05 17.08
CA PRO A 101 -25.27 4.02 16.00
C PRO A 101 -24.44 5.24 16.41
N PHE A 102 -23.40 5.55 15.64
CA PHE A 102 -22.57 6.74 15.82
C PHE A 102 -22.84 7.76 14.72
N GLU A 103 -22.76 9.02 15.07
CA GLU A 103 -22.94 10.14 14.15
C GLU A 103 -21.67 10.36 13.31
N VAL A 104 -21.83 10.51 12.00
CA VAL A 104 -20.73 10.89 11.09
C VAL A 104 -20.44 12.38 11.23
N LEU A 105 -19.20 12.74 11.57
CA LEU A 105 -18.75 14.14 11.70
C LEU A 105 -18.11 14.68 10.41
N LYS A 106 -17.29 13.86 9.76
CA LYS A 106 -16.53 14.25 8.57
C LYS A 106 -16.35 13.09 7.61
N ILE A 107 -16.41 13.39 6.32
CA ILE A 107 -16.13 12.47 5.22
C ILE A 107 -14.69 12.66 4.76
N GLY A 108 -13.91 11.59 4.74
CA GLY A 108 -12.63 11.49 4.04
C GLY A 108 -12.78 10.67 2.76
N SER A 109 -11.70 10.58 1.97
CA SER A 109 -11.74 9.87 0.68
C SER A 109 -12.12 8.39 0.79
N HIS A 110 -11.70 7.70 1.85
CA HIS A 110 -11.93 6.26 2.06
C HIS A 110 -12.36 5.92 3.49
N ALA A 111 -12.55 6.93 4.34
CA ALA A 111 -12.80 6.77 5.76
C ALA A 111 -13.73 7.87 6.27
N TYR A 112 -14.55 7.54 7.27
CA TYR A 112 -15.48 8.46 7.92
C TYR A 112 -15.02 8.69 9.36
N HIS A 113 -15.12 9.93 9.83
CA HIS A 113 -14.86 10.28 11.22
C HIS A 113 -16.18 10.19 12.00
N LEU A 114 -16.20 9.39 13.06
CA LEU A 114 -17.40 9.14 13.87
C LEU A 114 -17.29 9.81 15.23
N LYS A 115 -18.40 10.37 15.72
CA LYS A 115 -18.50 10.87 17.10
C LYS A 115 -18.68 9.71 18.06
N LEU A 116 -17.59 9.26 18.67
CA LEU A 116 -17.66 8.22 19.70
C LEU A 116 -17.98 8.87 21.05
N THR A 117 -19.10 8.50 21.66
CA THR A 117 -19.36 8.84 23.06
C THR A 117 -18.49 7.94 23.92
N GLN A 118 -17.53 8.51 24.64
CA GLN A 118 -16.82 7.77 25.68
C GLN A 118 -17.83 7.40 26.76
N GLN A 119 -17.96 6.11 27.04
CA GLN A 119 -18.62 5.61 28.25
C GLN A 119 -17.57 5.44 29.35
#